data_AF-A0A7X9LZ93-F1
#
_entry.id   AF-A0A7X9LZ93-F1
#
_cell.length_a   1.000
_cell.length_b   1.000
_cell.length_c   1.000
_cell.angle_alpha   90.00
_cell.angle_beta   90.00
_cell.angle_gamma   90.00
#
_symmetry.space_group_name_H-M   'P 1'
#
loop_
_entity.id
_entity.type
_entity.pdbx_description
1 polymer ?
#
loop_
_entity_poly.entity_id
_entity_poly.type
_entity_poly.pdbx_seq_one_letter_code
_entity_poly.pdbx_strand_id
1 'polypeptide(L)' 'MISSNTKHNEFIFATSTGEASSPVDEFILELFDYSPNQSCEGTPRKIITNFEELIDFFESIE' A
#
# COMPACT_ATOMS: atom_id res chain seq x y z
N MET A 1 -11.51 -9.82 29.18
CA MET A 1 -10.40 -9.43 28.29
C MET A 1 -10.75 -9.97 26.91
N ILE A 2 -11.14 -9.10 25.99
CA ILE A 2 -11.55 -9.51 24.64
C ILE A 2 -10.25 -9.73 23.85
N SER A 3 -9.93 -11.00 23.60
CA SER A 3 -8.84 -11.38 22.72
C SER A 3 -9.27 -11.11 21.28
N SER A 4 -8.89 -9.95 20.73
CA SER A 4 -9.04 -9.65 19.31
C SER A 4 -8.06 -10.53 18.53
N ASN A 5 -8.54 -11.66 18.03
CA ASN A 5 -7.81 -12.54 17.12
C ASN A 5 -7.95 -12.01 15.68
N THR A 6 -7.55 -10.74 15.46
CA THR A 6 -7.50 -10.12 14.14
C THR A 6 -6.16 -10.45 13.51
N LYS A 7 -6.16 -11.37 12.55
CA LYS A 7 -5.01 -11.63 11.68
C LYS A 7 -4.50 -10.30 11.13
N HIS A 8 -3.27 -9.95 11.49
CA HIS A 8 -2.55 -8.73 11.11
C HIS A 8 -2.33 -8.65 9.58
N ASN A 9 -3.30 -8.11 8.85
CA ASN A 9 -3.08 -7.59 7.50
C ASN A 9 -3.42 -6.09 7.47
N GLU A 10 -3.00 -5.37 8.50
CA GLU A 10 -3.12 -3.91 8.54
C GLU A 10 -1.92 -3.33 7.79
N PHE A 11 -2.20 -2.48 6.81
CA PHE A 11 -1.19 -1.75 6.03
C PHE A 11 -1.42 -0.26 6.21
N ILE A 12 -0.35 0.50 6.19
CA ILE A 12 -0.40 1.95 5.98
C ILE A 12 0.07 2.24 4.56
N PHE A 13 -0.46 3.30 3.96
CA PHE A 13 -0.15 3.62 2.57
C PHE A 13 0.13 5.10 2.39
N ALA A 14 1.00 5.40 1.44
CA ALA A 14 1.24 6.75 0.94
C ALA A 14 0.89 6.80 -0.54
N THR A 15 0.06 7.76 -0.93
CA THR A 15 -0.26 8.03 -2.34
C THR A 15 0.39 9.32 -2.77
N SER A 16 1.04 9.31 -3.92
CA SER A 16 1.50 10.52 -4.58
C SER A 16 1.15 10.51 -6.07
N THR A 17 0.87 11.70 -6.60
CA THR A 17 0.68 11.94 -8.02
C THR A 17 1.87 12.79 -8.48
N GLY A 18 2.87 12.16 -9.09
CA GLY A 18 4.06 12.84 -9.62
C GLY A 18 3.89 13.23 -11.10
N GLU A 19 4.84 14.03 -11.61
CA GLU A 19 5.06 14.11 -13.06
C GLU A 19 5.52 12.73 -13.53
N ALA A 20 4.68 12.07 -14.32
CA ALA A 20 4.89 10.70 -14.76
C ALA A 20 6.28 10.55 -15.39
N SER A 21 7.14 9.75 -14.75
CA SER A 21 8.48 9.44 -15.31
C SER A 21 8.38 8.51 -16.52
N SER A 22 7.24 7.81 -16.63
CA SER A 22 6.90 6.89 -17.70
C SER A 22 5.41 7.06 -18.07
N PRO A 23 5.00 6.93 -19.34
CA PRO A 23 3.61 7.13 -19.78
C PRO A 23 2.58 6.14 -19.21
N VAL A 24 3.02 5.15 -18.43
CA VAL A 24 2.20 4.13 -17.76
C VAL A 24 1.99 4.39 -16.27
N ASP A 25 2.75 5.33 -15.67
CA ASP A 25 2.62 5.63 -14.24
C ASP A 25 1.53 6.70 -14.06
N GLU A 26 0.34 6.26 -13.62
CA GLU A 26 -0.82 7.13 -13.40
C GLU A 26 -0.84 7.71 -11.98
N PHE A 27 -0.32 6.95 -11.02
CA PHE A 27 -0.17 7.32 -9.62
C PHE A 27 0.98 6.53 -9.01
N ILE A 28 1.35 6.82 -7.77
CA ILE A 28 2.27 5.97 -7.00
C ILE A 28 1.58 5.70 -5.66
N LEU A 29 1.32 4.43 -5.39
CA LEU A 29 0.80 3.94 -4.12
C LEU A 29 1.87 3.06 -3.46
N GLU A 30 2.44 3.54 -2.37
CA GLU A 30 3.44 2.83 -1.58
C GLU A 30 2.76 2.20 -0.36
N LEU A 31 2.87 0.88 -0.24
CA LEU A 31 2.29 0.10 0.85
C LEU A 31 3.40 -0.27 1.85
N PHE A 32 3.20 0.04 3.11
CA PHE A 32 4.10 -0.31 4.20
C PHE A 32 3.37 -1.16 5.24
N ASP A 33 4.14 -1.98 5.97
CA ASP A 33 3.59 -2.71 7.11
C ASP A 33 3.07 -1.71 8.15
N TYR A 34 1.95 -2.06 8.79
CA TYR A 34 1.40 -1.21 9.85
C TYR A 34 2.44 -0.94 10.93
N SER A 35 2.68 0.34 11.18
CA SER A 35 3.42 0.81 12.34
C SER A 35 2.47 1.58 13.27
N PRO A 36 2.57 1.42 14.59
CA PRO A 36 1.74 2.15 15.55
C PRO A 36 1.83 3.67 15.41
N ASN A 37 2.96 4.15 14.88
CA ASN A 37 3.23 5.57 14.62
C ASN A 37 2.69 6.05 13.27
N GLN A 38 2.06 5.18 12.48
CA GLN A 38 1.61 5.42 11.11
C GLN A 38 2.74 6.02 10.23
N SER A 39 3.98 5.62 10.52
CA SER A 39 5.14 6.11 9.81
C SER A 39 5.32 5.33 8.51
N CYS A 40 5.27 6.04 7.39
CA CYS A 40 5.66 5.55 6.07
C CYS A 40 7.18 5.65 5.83
N GLU A 41 7.98 5.82 6.90
CA GLU A 41 9.44 5.84 6.79
C GLU A 41 9.98 4.42 6.68
N GLY A 42 10.63 4.10 5.58
CA GLY A 42 11.25 2.80 5.34
C GLY A 42 11.19 2.36 3.89
N THR A 43 11.45 1.07 3.66
CA THR A 43 11.26 0.47 2.34
C THR A 43 9.80 0.03 2.20
N PRO A 44 9.07 0.51 1.18
CA PRO A 44 7.72 0.03 0.93
C PRO A 44 7.76 -1.46 0.60
N ARG A 45 6.79 -2.19 1.16
CA ARG A 45 6.60 -3.62 0.91
C ARG A 45 6.13 -3.88 -0.52
N LYS A 46 5.31 -2.98 -1.05
CA LYS A 46 4.84 -3.00 -2.44
C LYS A 46 4.64 -1.56 -2.91
N ILE A 47 5.01 -1.30 -4.15
CA ILE A 47 4.72 -0.05 -4.85
C ILE A 47 3.81 -0.42 -6.01
N ILE A 48 2.72 0.32 -6.19
CA ILE A 48 1.73 0.15 -7.25
C ILE A 48 1.68 1.45 -8.02
N THR A 49 1.90 1.41 -9.34
CA THR A 49 1.94 2.62 -10.18
C THR A 49 0.83 2.73 -11.22
N ASN A 50 -0.02 1.71 -11.33
CA ASN A 50 -1.12 1.63 -12.30
C ASN A 50 -2.35 0.94 -11.71
N PHE A 51 -3.49 1.09 -12.38
CA PHE A 51 -4.77 0.52 -11.92
C PHE A 51 -4.83 -1.01 -12.00
N GLU A 52 -4.17 -1.64 -12.98
CA GLU A 52 -4.17 -3.10 -13.12
C GLU A 52 -3.54 -3.77 -11.88
N GLU A 53 -2.35 -3.31 -11.49
CA GLU A 53 -1.65 -3.79 -10.29
C GLU A 53 -2.40 -3.49 -8.98
N LEU A 54 -3.18 -2.40 -8.96
CA LEU A 54 -4.02 -2.03 -7.83
C LEU A 54 -5.18 -3.01 -7.65
N ILE A 55 -5.85 -3.35 -8.76
CA ILE A 55 -6.95 -4.32 -8.78
C ILE A 55 -6.43 -5.68 -8.35
N ASP A 56 -5.33 -6.16 -8.95
CA ASP A 56 -4.69 -7.43 -8.59
C ASP A 56 -4.32 -7.47 -7.09
N PHE A 57 -3.86 -6.35 -6.53
CA PHE A 57 -3.57 -6.27 -5.10
C PHE A 57 -4.84 -6.44 -4.25
N PHE A 58 -5.94 -5.76 -4.57
CA PHE A 58 -7.20 -5.90 -3.83
C PHE A 58 -7.79 -7.30 -3.93
N GLU A 59 -7.74 -7.93 -5.10
CA GLU A 59 -8.18 -9.31 -5.28
C GLU A 59 -7.32 -10.31 -4.48
N SER A 60 -6.03 -9.99 -4.28
CA SER A 60 -5.12 -10.86 -3.50
C SER A 60 -5.32 -10.80 -1.99
N ILE A 61 -6.01 -9.77 -1.47
CA ILE A 61 -6.25 -9.58 -0.03
C ILE A 61 -7.66 -9.98 0.44
N GLU A 62 -8.58 -10.28 -0.49
CA GLU A 62 -9.87 -10.96 -0.22
C GLU A 62 -9.67 -12.42 0.22
#